data_AF-A0A6A6KNE7-F1
#
_entry.id   AF-A0A6A6KNE7-F1
#
_cell.length_a   1.000
_cell.length_b   1.000
_cell.length_c   1.000
_cell.angle_alpha   90.00
_cell.angle_beta   90.00
_cell.angle_gamma   90.00
#
_symmetry.space_group_name_H-M   'P 1'
#
loop_
_entity.id
_entity.type
_entity.pdbx_description
1 polymer ?
#
loop_
_entity_poly.entity_id
_entity_poly.type
_entity_poly.pdbx_seq_one_letter_code
_entity_poly.pdbx_strand_id
1 'polypeptide(L)'
;MPIFSRVQKLKGQFANLYVVVCLPTKEQNDSFVRSYFKYGMELGKPTFVPVQDREMGFEKIVKIALSRGACKRQDVTSKLKAERKQAMQGMDNFRVVTSIPGIDNHDANALNQAIGSIEAIAKASKEYILENTDLSADKADIITRDLP
;
A
#
# COMPACT_ATOMS: atom_id res chain seq x y z
N MET A 1 27.40 -28.75 1.13
CA MET A 1 27.37 -27.92 -0.09
C MET A 1 27.55 -26.45 0.31
N PRO A 2 28.53 -25.71 -0.24
CA PRO A 2 28.84 -24.33 0.19
C PRO A 2 27.70 -23.32 -0.02
N ILE A 3 26.72 -23.67 -0.85
CA ILE A 3 25.60 -22.79 -1.20
C ILE A 3 24.69 -22.47 -0.02
N PHE A 4 24.44 -23.43 0.89
CA PHE A 4 23.49 -23.25 1.99
C PHE A 4 23.99 -22.27 3.05
N SER A 5 25.28 -22.30 3.38
CA SER A 5 25.88 -21.33 4.31
C SER A 5 25.86 -19.91 3.74
N ARG A 6 26.12 -19.75 2.43
CA ARG A 6 25.98 -18.46 1.74
C ARG A 6 24.52 -17.98 1.75
N VAL A 7 23.58 -18.87 1.47
CA VAL A 7 22.14 -18.57 1.50
C VAL A 7 21.68 -18.11 2.89
N GLN A 8 22.13 -18.76 3.96
CA GLN A 8 21.81 -18.34 5.33
C GLN A 8 22.29 -16.92 5.64
N LYS A 9 23.43 -16.49 5.10
CA LYS A 9 23.91 -15.11 5.25
C LYS A 9 23.07 -14.12 4.45
N LEU A 10 22.66 -14.49 3.24
CA LEU A 10 21.92 -13.61 2.33
C LEU A 10 20.42 -13.49 2.67
N LYS A 11 19.81 -14.52 3.29
CA LYS A 11 18.36 -14.52 3.56
C LYS A 11 17.89 -13.36 4.43
N GLY A 12 18.75 -12.83 5.30
CA GLY A 12 18.45 -11.66 6.14
C GLY A 12 18.67 -10.31 5.47
N GLN A 13 19.33 -10.27 4.31
CA GLN A 13 19.69 -9.02 3.62
C GLN A 13 18.67 -8.61 2.56
N PHE A 14 17.89 -9.56 2.05
CA PHE A 14 16.94 -9.31 0.97
C PHE A 14 15.53 -9.71 1.41
N ALA A 15 14.58 -8.78 1.27
CA ALA A 15 13.16 -9.07 1.51
C ALA A 15 12.63 -10.21 0.62
N ASN A 16 13.25 -10.42 -0.53
CA ASN A 16 12.93 -11.51 -1.45
C ASN A 16 14.20 -12.05 -2.08
N LEU A 17 14.54 -13.30 -1.76
CA LEU A 17 15.72 -13.99 -2.26
C LEU A 17 15.29 -15.23 -3.05
N TYR A 18 15.76 -15.34 -4.30
CA TYR A 18 15.57 -16.50 -5.16
C TYR A 18 16.92 -17.12 -5.45
N VAL A 19 17.00 -18.44 -5.37
CA VAL A 19 18.25 -19.19 -5.59
C VAL A 19 18.00 -20.21 -6.67
N VAL A 20 18.48 -19.92 -7.88
CA VAL A 20 18.38 -20.84 -9.02
C VAL A 20 19.51 -21.87 -8.90
N VAL A 21 19.14 -23.16 -8.88
CA VAL A 21 20.08 -24.27 -8.69
C VAL A 21 19.94 -25.27 -9.83
N CYS A 22 21.05 -25.51 -10.53
CA CYS A 22 21.10 -26.50 -11.60
C CYS A 22 21.19 -27.90 -11.00
N LEU A 23 20.15 -28.70 -11.16
CA LEU A 23 20.02 -30.07 -10.67
C LEU A 23 19.56 -30.99 -11.84
N PRO A 24 20.40 -31.19 -12.88
CA PRO A 24 20.05 -32.01 -14.05
C PRO A 24 19.70 -33.46 -13.73
N THR A 25 20.27 -34.03 -12.67
CA THR A 25 20.06 -35.46 -12.34
C THR A 25 19.30 -35.67 -11.04
N LYS A 26 18.68 -36.85 -10.92
CA LYS A 26 17.95 -37.25 -9.72
C LYS A 26 18.87 -37.32 -8.50
N GLU A 27 20.10 -37.82 -8.65
CA GLU A 27 21.07 -37.95 -7.56
C GLU A 27 21.47 -36.58 -7.00
N GLN A 28 21.62 -35.58 -7.89
CA GLN A 28 21.89 -34.21 -7.49
C GLN A 28 20.70 -33.60 -6.75
N ASN A 29 19.48 -33.84 -7.24
CA ASN A 29 18.26 -33.40 -6.55
C ASN A 29 18.13 -34.06 -5.16
N ASP A 30 18.33 -35.37 -5.06
CA ASP A 30 18.26 -36.10 -3.78
C ASP A 30 19.34 -35.61 -2.81
N SER A 31 20.56 -35.35 -3.30
CA SER A 31 21.64 -34.76 -2.52
C SER A 31 21.32 -33.34 -2.04
N PHE A 32 20.69 -32.54 -2.90
CA PHE A 32 20.23 -31.20 -2.58
C PHE A 32 19.15 -31.24 -1.49
N VAL A 33 18.13 -32.11 -1.62
CA VAL A 33 17.06 -32.27 -0.64
C VAL A 33 17.60 -32.71 0.72
N ARG A 34 18.51 -33.69 0.77
CA ARG A 34 19.18 -34.09 2.02
C ARG A 34 19.92 -32.93 2.67
N SER A 35 20.63 -32.13 1.86
CA SER A 35 21.33 -30.95 2.35
C SER A 35 20.36 -29.87 2.83
N TYR A 36 19.26 -29.65 2.13
CA TYR A 36 18.23 -28.68 2.48
C TYR A 36 17.70 -28.91 3.91
N PHE A 37 17.37 -30.16 4.24
CA PHE A 37 16.95 -30.53 5.60
C PHE A 37 18.09 -30.47 6.62
N LYS A 38 19.28 -30.94 6.25
CA LYS A 38 20.45 -30.91 7.16
C LYS A 38 20.81 -29.50 7.62
N TYR A 39 20.65 -28.49 6.77
CA TYR A 39 20.94 -27.09 7.10
C TYR A 39 19.74 -26.35 7.72
N GLY A 40 18.63 -27.04 8.02
CA GLY A 40 17.44 -26.45 8.64
C GLY A 40 16.81 -25.34 7.78
N MET A 41 16.78 -25.52 6.47
CA MET A 41 16.15 -24.54 5.58
C MET A 41 14.64 -24.54 5.79
N GLU A 42 14.06 -23.34 5.85
CA GLU A 42 12.61 -23.15 5.98
C GLU A 42 11.95 -23.26 4.60
N LEU A 43 10.80 -23.93 4.54
CA LEU A 43 9.99 -24.05 3.32
C LEU A 43 9.69 -22.65 2.76
N GLY A 44 10.13 -22.42 1.53
CA GLY A 44 9.94 -21.14 0.82
C GLY A 44 10.85 -19.99 1.26
N LYS A 45 11.81 -20.18 2.18
CA LYS A 45 12.73 -19.11 2.63
C LYS A 45 14.21 -19.56 2.66
N PRO A 46 15.01 -19.21 1.63
CA PRO A 46 14.61 -18.54 0.39
C PRO A 46 13.91 -19.49 -0.59
N THR A 47 13.36 -18.92 -1.66
CA THR A 47 12.78 -19.71 -2.76
C THR A 47 13.90 -20.32 -3.60
N PHE A 48 14.09 -21.63 -3.49
CA PHE A 48 14.96 -22.37 -4.39
C PHE A 48 14.22 -22.74 -5.67
N VAL A 49 14.89 -22.57 -6.81
CA VAL A 49 14.33 -22.84 -8.14
C VAL A 49 15.22 -23.88 -8.82
N PRO A 50 14.86 -25.18 -8.73
CA PRO A 50 15.61 -26.23 -9.42
C PRO A 50 15.42 -26.12 -10.94
N VAL A 51 16.51 -26.25 -11.68
CA VAL A 51 16.53 -26.21 -13.16
C VAL A 51 17.41 -27.32 -13.71
N GLN A 52 17.10 -27.83 -14.90
CA GLN A 52 17.87 -28.91 -15.51
C GLN A 52 19.18 -28.40 -16.12
N ASP A 53 19.13 -27.22 -16.74
CA ASP A 53 20.26 -26.62 -17.44
C ASP A 53 20.28 -25.10 -17.24
N ARG A 54 21.30 -24.47 -17.84
CA ARG A 54 21.54 -23.03 -17.71
C ARG A 54 20.55 -22.17 -18.50
N GLU A 55 20.06 -22.67 -19.62
CA GLU A 55 19.06 -21.97 -20.45
C GLU A 55 17.75 -21.85 -19.67
N MET A 56 17.28 -22.96 -19.11
CA MET A 56 16.14 -22.98 -18.19
C MET A 56 16.39 -22.08 -16.97
N GLY A 57 17.63 -22.10 -16.44
CA GLY A 57 18.06 -21.19 -15.38
C GLY A 57 17.84 -19.72 -15.74
N PHE A 58 18.33 -19.30 -16.91
CA PHE A 58 18.18 -17.93 -17.41
C PHE A 58 16.71 -17.57 -17.64
N GLU A 59 15.94 -18.46 -18.27
CA GLU A 59 14.51 -18.26 -18.49
C GLU A 59 13.75 -18.01 -17.17
N LYS A 60 14.04 -18.81 -16.13
CA LYS A 60 13.43 -18.62 -14.81
C LYS A 60 13.83 -17.30 -14.16
N ILE A 61 15.10 -16.89 -14.28
CA ILE A 61 15.57 -15.59 -13.77
C ILE A 61 14.80 -14.45 -14.44
N VAL A 62 14.69 -14.47 -15.77
CA VAL A 62 13.97 -13.45 -16.54
C VAL A 62 12.50 -13.41 -16.15
N LYS A 63 11.82 -14.56 -16.07
CA LYS A 63 10.41 -14.64 -15.66
C LYS A 63 10.18 -14.08 -14.27
N ILE A 64 11.03 -14.43 -13.29
CA ILE A 64 10.93 -13.90 -11.92
C ILE A 64 11.12 -12.37 -11.92
N ALA A 65 12.13 -11.87 -12.62
CA ALA A 65 12.39 -10.43 -12.70
C ALA A 65 11.20 -9.66 -13.31
N LEU A 66 10.64 -10.16 -14.43
CA LEU A 66 9.49 -9.56 -15.10
C LEU A 66 8.23 -9.58 -14.24
N SER A 67 7.89 -10.72 -13.63
CA SER A 67 6.71 -10.83 -12.76
C SER A 67 6.80 -9.88 -11.57
N ARG A 68 7.98 -9.75 -10.96
CA ARG A 68 8.19 -8.80 -9.86
C ARG A 68 8.17 -7.34 -10.33
N GLY A 69 8.71 -7.05 -11.51
CA GLY A 69 8.64 -5.73 -12.12
C GLY A 69 7.19 -5.31 -12.40
N ALA A 70 6.40 -6.19 -12.99
CA ALA A 70 4.98 -5.96 -13.27
C ALA A 70 4.16 -5.77 -11.99
N CYS A 71 4.37 -6.62 -10.97
CA CYS A 71 3.72 -6.50 -9.67
C CYS A 71 4.05 -5.17 -8.97
N LYS A 72 5.31 -4.74 -8.98
CA LYS A 72 5.70 -3.42 -8.46
C LYS A 72 4.99 -2.26 -9.17
N ARG A 73 4.87 -2.32 -10.51
CA ARG A 73 4.16 -1.28 -11.29
C ARG A 73 2.67 -1.23 -10.94
N GLN A 74 2.04 -2.39 -10.77
CA GLN A 74 0.64 -2.48 -10.36
C GLN A 74 0.43 -1.93 -8.94
N ASP A 75 1.29 -2.28 -7.97
CA ASP A 75 1.22 -1.74 -6.61
C ASP A 75 1.30 -0.20 -6.61
N VAL A 76 2.30 0.35 -7.30
CA VAL A 76 2.46 1.82 -7.44
C VAL A 76 1.24 2.45 -8.10
N THR A 77 0.71 1.86 -9.17
CA THR A 77 -0.49 2.38 -9.85
C THR A 77 -1.72 2.32 -8.95
N SER A 78 -1.85 1.28 -8.14
CA SER A 78 -2.97 1.11 -7.22
C SER A 78 -2.91 2.12 -6.07
N LYS A 79 -1.72 2.38 -5.51
CA LYS A 79 -1.50 3.43 -4.51
C LYS A 79 -1.81 4.82 -5.06
N LEU A 80 -1.30 5.14 -6.25
CA LEU A 80 -1.61 6.41 -6.92
C LEU A 80 -3.12 6.60 -7.15
N LYS A 81 -3.83 5.54 -7.56
CA LYS A 81 -5.30 5.58 -7.72
C LYS A 81 -6.02 5.76 -6.38
N ALA A 82 -5.53 5.17 -5.30
CA ALA A 82 -6.11 5.31 -3.96
C ALA A 82 -5.88 6.73 -3.40
N GLU A 83 -4.66 7.26 -3.51
CA GLU A 83 -4.33 8.64 -3.12
C GLU A 83 -5.14 9.67 -3.90
N ARG A 84 -5.29 9.48 -5.22
CA ARG A 84 -6.15 10.35 -6.04
C ARG A 84 -7.61 10.32 -5.58
N LYS A 85 -8.14 9.14 -5.24
CA LYS A 85 -9.52 9.04 -4.71
C LYS A 85 -9.67 9.75 -3.36
N GLN A 86 -8.70 9.61 -2.46
CA GLN A 86 -8.69 10.32 -1.18
C GLN A 86 -8.61 11.84 -1.37
N ALA A 87 -7.76 12.32 -2.28
CA ALA A 87 -7.65 13.73 -2.60
C ALA A 87 -8.94 14.30 -3.25
N MET A 88 -9.58 13.53 -4.14
CA MET A 88 -10.85 13.93 -4.76
C MET A 88 -12.00 13.98 -3.75
N GLN A 89 -12.07 13.03 -2.80
CA GLN A 89 -13.06 13.08 -1.71
C GLN A 89 -12.87 14.31 -0.81
N GLY A 90 -11.63 14.70 -0.53
CA GLY A 90 -11.35 15.95 0.21
C GLY A 90 -11.80 17.21 -0.55
N MET A 91 -11.64 17.24 -1.87
CA MET A 91 -12.08 18.36 -2.72
C MET A 91 -13.61 18.44 -2.87
N ASP A 92 -14.29 17.30 -3.04
CA ASP A 92 -15.76 17.29 -3.13
C ASP A 92 -16.38 17.76 -1.81
N ASN A 93 -15.77 17.41 -0.66
CA ASN A 93 -16.23 17.89 0.64
C ASN A 93 -16.15 19.43 0.76
N PHE A 94 -15.03 19.99 0.33
CA PHE A 94 -14.77 21.42 0.36
C PHE A 94 -15.70 22.21 -0.57
N ARG A 95 -15.98 21.67 -1.76
CA ARG A 95 -16.81 22.34 -2.77
C ARG A 95 -18.29 22.44 -2.38
N VAL A 96 -18.83 21.46 -1.65
CA VAL A 96 -20.22 21.51 -1.17
C VAL A 96 -20.39 22.61 -0.11
N VAL A 97 -19.47 22.70 0.85
CA VAL A 97 -19.55 23.68 1.94
C VAL A 97 -19.37 25.11 1.42
N THR A 98 -18.43 25.32 0.49
CA THR A 98 -18.21 26.64 -0.16
C THR A 98 -19.29 27.04 -1.16
N SER A 99 -20.21 26.14 -1.50
CA SER A 99 -21.38 26.49 -2.33
C SER A 99 -22.51 27.14 -1.52
N ILE A 100 -22.38 27.18 -0.19
CA ILE A 100 -23.35 27.82 0.70
C ILE A 100 -23.13 29.34 0.65
N PRO A 101 -24.16 30.14 0.32
CA PRO A 101 -24.04 31.59 0.26
C PRO A 101 -23.54 32.16 1.60
N GLY A 102 -22.43 32.91 1.57
CA GLY A 102 -21.85 33.53 2.76
C GLY A 102 -20.79 32.69 3.49
N ILE A 103 -20.48 31.49 2.99
CA ILE A 103 -19.39 30.63 3.47
C ILE A 103 -18.23 30.66 2.47
N ASP A 104 -17.06 31.11 2.93
CA ASP A 104 -15.86 31.19 2.10
C ASP A 104 -14.92 29.98 2.30
N ASN A 105 -13.79 29.99 1.59
CA ASN A 105 -12.80 28.92 1.63
C ASN A 105 -12.15 28.76 3.02
N HIS A 106 -12.01 29.84 3.78
CA HIS A 106 -11.45 29.80 5.13
C HIS A 106 -12.44 29.13 6.08
N ASP A 107 -13.69 29.55 6.02
CA ASP A 107 -14.80 28.98 6.79
C ASP A 107 -14.96 27.47 6.53
N ALA A 108 -14.96 27.07 5.26
CA ALA A 108 -15.09 25.67 4.86
C ALA A 108 -13.92 24.81 5.34
N ASN A 109 -12.71 25.38 5.36
CA ASN A 109 -11.53 24.70 5.89
C ASN A 109 -11.59 24.56 7.41
N ALA A 110 -12.06 25.59 8.14
CA ALA A 110 -12.24 25.55 9.59
C ALA A 110 -13.25 24.45 9.98
N LEU A 111 -14.38 24.34 9.28
CA LEU A 111 -15.37 23.29 9.51
C LEU A 111 -14.81 21.88 9.23
N ASN A 112 -14.10 21.72 8.12
CA ASN A 112 -13.51 20.43 7.75
C ASN A 112 -12.39 20.01 8.73
N GLN A 113 -11.68 20.95 9.34
CA GLN A 113 -10.66 20.64 10.35
C GLN A 113 -11.27 20.34 11.73
N ALA A 114 -12.28 21.10 12.14
CA ALA A 114 -12.87 20.98 13.48
C ALA A 114 -13.92 19.87 13.60
N ILE A 115 -14.76 19.71 12.57
CA ILE A 115 -15.92 18.80 12.59
C ILE A 115 -15.66 17.59 11.68
N GLY A 116 -14.92 17.79 10.58
CA GLY A 116 -14.55 16.72 9.66
C GLY A 116 -15.50 16.61 8.46
N SER A 117 -16.15 15.46 8.33
CA SER A 117 -16.97 15.14 7.14
C SER A 117 -18.18 16.06 6.97
N ILE A 118 -18.65 16.25 5.72
CA ILE A 118 -19.90 16.99 5.43
C ILE A 118 -21.07 16.46 6.27
N GLU A 119 -21.21 15.14 6.38
CA GLU A 119 -22.33 14.54 7.12
C GLU A 119 -22.32 14.95 8.61
N ALA A 120 -21.13 15.05 9.20
CA ALA A 120 -20.96 15.53 10.56
C ALA A 120 -21.25 17.04 10.67
N ILE A 121 -20.82 17.83 9.68
CA ILE A 121 -21.11 19.27 9.61
C ILE A 121 -22.61 19.52 9.48
N ALA A 122 -23.31 18.76 8.65
CA ALA A 122 -24.75 18.92 8.43
C ALA A 122 -25.59 18.55 9.66
N LYS A 123 -25.12 17.59 10.46
CA LYS A 123 -25.75 17.18 11.72
C LYS A 123 -25.30 17.99 12.93
N ALA A 124 -24.32 18.88 12.78
CA ALA A 124 -23.78 19.65 13.89
C ALA A 124 -24.79 20.72 14.32
N SER A 125 -25.02 20.81 15.64
CA SER A 125 -25.78 21.92 16.23
C SER A 125 -25.00 23.24 16.12
N LYS A 126 -25.71 24.37 16.07
CA LYS A 126 -25.12 25.70 16.05
C LYS A 126 -24.10 25.91 17.17
N GLU A 127 -24.44 25.47 18.38
CA GLU A 127 -23.60 25.60 19.57
C GLU A 127 -22.27 24.84 19.39
N TYR A 128 -22.35 23.62 18.86
CA TYR A 128 -21.17 22.80 18.57
C TYR A 128 -20.28 23.43 17.50
N ILE A 129 -20.85 24.05 16.46
CA ILE A 129 -20.07 24.77 15.44
C ILE A 129 -19.34 25.95 16.07
N LEU A 130 -20.02 26.76 16.88
CA LEU A 130 -19.44 27.95 17.53
C LEU A 130 -18.39 27.60 18.59
N GLU A 131 -18.51 26.44 19.24
CA GLU A 131 -17.53 25.98 20.24
C GLU A 131 -16.25 25.45 19.59
N ASN A 132 -16.34 24.86 18.40
CA ASN A 132 -15.24 24.17 17.74
C ASN A 132 -14.61 24.95 16.57
N THR A 133 -15.19 26.08 16.16
CA THR A 133 -14.72 26.91 15.04
C THR A 133 -14.73 28.39 15.39
N ASP A 134 -14.05 29.20 14.59
CA ASP A 134 -14.02 30.67 14.69
C ASP A 134 -15.13 31.36 13.85
N LEU A 135 -16.15 30.60 13.44
CA LEU A 135 -17.26 31.11 12.65
C LEU A 135 -18.14 32.07 13.45
N SER A 136 -18.73 33.06 12.77
CA SER A 136 -19.73 33.94 13.37
C SER A 136 -21.06 33.20 13.59
N ALA A 137 -21.87 33.70 14.53
CA ALA A 137 -23.21 33.18 14.78
C ALA A 137 -24.09 33.17 13.52
N ASP A 138 -23.97 34.19 12.66
CA ASP A 138 -24.70 34.29 11.40
C ASP A 138 -24.28 33.20 10.42
N LYS A 139 -22.97 32.90 10.31
CA LYS A 139 -22.47 31.82 9.45
C LYS A 139 -22.89 30.45 9.98
N ALA A 140 -22.87 30.23 11.30
CA ALA A 140 -23.35 28.99 11.91
C ALA A 140 -24.85 28.76 11.72
N ASP A 141 -25.66 29.84 11.74
CA ASP A 141 -27.10 29.77 11.42
C ASP A 141 -27.36 29.40 9.95
N ILE A 142 -26.58 29.97 9.03
CA ILE A 142 -26.69 29.65 7.59
C ILE A 142 -26.36 28.17 7.36
N ILE A 143 -25.29 27.66 7.99
CA ILE A 143 -24.86 26.26 7.88
C ILE A 143 -25.94 25.30 8.39
N THR A 144 -26.49 25.55 9.59
CA THR A 144 -27.53 24.69 10.20
C THR A 144 -28.87 24.73 9.49
N ARG A 145 -29.15 25.79 8.73
CA ARG A 145 -30.38 25.93 7.93
C ARG A 145 -30.26 25.30 6.54
N ASP A 146 -29.11 25.48 5.88
CA ASP A 146 -28.96 25.24 4.44
C ASP A 146 -28.22 23.91 4.13
N LEU A 147 -27.60 23.26 5.12
CA LEU A 147 -27.13 21.86 5.01
C LEU A 147 -28.22 20.87 5.51
N PRO A 148 -28.55 19.81 4.75
CA PRO A 148 -29.57 18.81 5.09
C PRO A 148 -29.11 17.72 6.07
#